data_AF-A0A1S4EN09-F1
#
_entry.id   AF-A0A1S4EN09-F1
#
_cell.length_a   1.000
_cell.length_b   1.000
_cell.length_c   1.000
_cell.angle_alpha   90.00
_cell.angle_beta   90.00
_cell.angle_gamma   90.00
#
_symmetry.space_group_name_H-M   'P 1'
#
loop_
_entity.id
_entity.type
_entity.pdbx_description
1 polymer ?
#
loop_
_entity_poly.entity_id
_entity_poly.type
_entity_poly.pdbx_seq_one_letter_code
_entity_poly.pdbx_strand_id
1 'polypeptide(L)'
;MVNRHPRVSSVLGEPNTSLVGHILKTTVISTYKEPLRGWIDNPYGPVGLIVGVGTGVLHVNICDVDKVTDMVPIDMVVNALIATAWNRASTEHKSIPVYNYVSSPQKPINLGEFQEYSQRYGLCWPTIRAIWYYSYLPTKSKLVYFFLDLFLHLIPGMVLDSLLVLNGQKP
;
A
#
# COMPACT_ATOMS: atom_id res chain seq x y z
N MET A 1 -1.12 -19.13 14.21
CA MET A 1 -0.99 -18.30 13.00
C MET A 1 -0.72 -19.22 11.82
N VAL A 2 -1.68 -19.39 10.92
CA VAL A 2 -1.48 -20.26 9.75
C VAL A 2 -0.72 -19.47 8.70
N ASN A 3 0.51 -19.89 8.42
CA ASN A 3 1.37 -19.32 7.37
C ASN A 3 0.75 -19.67 6.01
N ARG A 4 0.10 -18.72 5.34
CA ARG A 4 -0.54 -18.93 4.03
C ARG A 4 -0.28 -17.71 3.14
N HIS A 5 0.72 -17.83 2.28
CA HIS A 5 1.08 -16.82 1.30
C HIS A 5 0.11 -16.82 0.12
N PRO A 6 -0.11 -15.66 -0.54
CA PRO A 6 -0.86 -15.62 -1.79
C PRO A 6 -0.23 -16.58 -2.80
N ARG A 7 -1.05 -17.34 -3.54
CA ARG A 7 -0.59 -18.26 -4.60
C ARG A 7 -0.84 -17.67 -5.97
N VAL A 8 0.09 -17.94 -6.88
CA VAL A 8 -0.07 -17.66 -8.32
C VAL A 8 -1.23 -18.48 -8.87
N SER A 9 -2.21 -17.83 -9.48
CA SER A 9 -3.26 -18.49 -10.26
C SER A 9 -3.02 -18.27 -11.76
N SER A 10 -3.11 -19.35 -12.55
CA SER A 10 -3.10 -19.25 -14.01
C SER A 10 -4.50 -18.89 -14.48
N VAL A 11 -4.63 -17.83 -15.29
CA VAL A 11 -5.88 -17.51 -16.00
C VAL A 11 -5.60 -17.67 -17.48
N LEU A 12 -6.40 -18.46 -18.19
CA LEU A 12 -6.28 -18.63 -19.63
C LEU A 12 -6.79 -17.34 -20.30
N GLY A 13 -5.87 -16.43 -20.67
CA GLY A 13 -6.15 -15.21 -21.42
C GLY A 13 -5.89 -15.38 -22.92
N GLU A 14 -6.63 -14.63 -23.75
CA GLU A 14 -6.58 -14.70 -25.22
C GLU A 14 -5.21 -14.33 -25.82
N PRO A 15 -4.87 -14.89 -27.00
CA PRO A 15 -3.49 -15.05 -27.46
C PRO A 15 -3.01 -13.86 -28.30
N ASN A 16 -3.08 -12.62 -27.80
CA ASN A 16 -2.54 -11.46 -28.53
C ASN A 16 -2.00 -10.39 -27.59
N THR A 17 -0.81 -10.61 -27.04
CA THR A 17 0.17 -9.53 -26.78
C THR A 17 1.49 -10.13 -26.30
N SER A 18 2.58 -9.67 -26.92
CA SER A 18 3.97 -10.00 -26.65
C SER A 18 4.36 -9.73 -25.19
N LEU A 19 4.95 -10.75 -24.53
CA LEU A 19 5.88 -10.67 -23.39
C LEU A 19 5.77 -9.41 -22.50
N VAL A 20 4.68 -9.29 -21.75
CA VAL A 20 4.68 -8.49 -20.52
C VAL A 20 3.83 -9.24 -19.50
N GLY A 21 4.46 -9.70 -18.41
CA GLY A 21 3.77 -10.22 -17.24
C GLY A 21 2.85 -9.13 -16.70
N HIS A 22 1.59 -9.16 -17.09
CA HIS A 22 0.56 -8.23 -16.67
C HIS A 22 0.16 -8.56 -15.22
N ILE A 23 0.93 -8.07 -14.25
CA ILE A 23 0.50 -7.94 -12.83
C ILE A 23 -0.50 -6.78 -12.79
N LEU A 24 -1.71 -6.98 -13.32
CA LEU A 24 -2.60 -5.86 -13.62
C LEU A 24 -3.53 -5.42 -12.48
N LYS A 25 -3.58 -6.10 -11.33
CA LYS A 25 -4.63 -5.81 -10.32
C LYS A 25 -4.21 -5.88 -8.87
N THR A 26 -2.91 -5.84 -8.57
CA THR A 26 -2.47 -5.80 -7.17
C THR A 26 -1.51 -4.66 -6.92
N THR A 27 -1.74 -3.97 -5.81
CA THR A 27 -0.83 -2.94 -5.31
C THR A 27 0.32 -3.62 -4.56
N VAL A 28 1.52 -3.36 -5.03
CA VAL A 28 2.73 -3.87 -4.39
C VAL A 28 3.04 -3.03 -3.15
N ILE A 29 3.27 -3.69 -2.02
CA ILE A 29 3.67 -3.07 -0.75
C ILE A 29 5.10 -3.48 -0.36
N SER A 30 5.57 -2.96 0.77
CA SER A 30 6.90 -3.25 1.31
C SER A 30 7.16 -4.75 1.48
N THR A 31 8.44 -5.11 1.47
CA THR A 31 8.88 -6.50 1.59
C THR A 31 8.36 -7.14 2.88
N TYR A 32 7.95 -8.40 2.81
CA TYR A 32 7.58 -9.17 3.99
C TYR A 32 8.81 -9.62 4.78
N LYS A 33 9.86 -10.08 4.09
CA LYS A 33 11.04 -10.68 4.71
C LYS A 33 12.36 -10.27 4.05
N GLU A 34 12.47 -10.33 2.73
CA GLU A 34 13.75 -10.20 2.01
C GLU A 34 13.73 -9.01 1.05
N PRO A 35 14.86 -8.32 0.78
CA PRO A 35 16.18 -8.47 1.43
C PRO A 35 16.21 -7.87 2.85
N LEU A 36 15.29 -6.98 3.19
CA LEU A 36 15.15 -6.37 4.52
C LEU A 36 13.67 -6.16 4.80
N ARG A 37 13.13 -6.76 5.86
CA ARG A 37 11.72 -6.64 6.22
C ARG A 37 11.25 -5.19 6.29
N GLY A 38 10.11 -4.91 5.67
CA GLY A 38 9.51 -3.57 5.62
C GLY A 38 10.21 -2.59 4.68
N TRP A 39 11.24 -3.02 3.94
CA TRP A 39 11.92 -2.18 2.96
C TRP A 39 10.99 -1.83 1.79
N ILE A 40 11.12 -0.58 1.34
CA ILE A 40 10.51 -0.04 0.15
C ILE A 40 11.43 1.04 -0.43
N ASP A 41 11.52 1.08 -1.75
CA ASP A 41 12.26 2.12 -2.48
C ASP A 41 11.42 3.38 -2.71
N ASN A 42 10.10 3.24 -2.81
CA ASN A 42 9.22 4.33 -3.17
C ASN A 42 7.87 4.31 -2.45
N PRO A 43 7.50 5.37 -1.71
CA PRO A 43 6.23 5.44 -0.99
C PRO A 43 5.07 5.83 -1.92
N TYR A 44 4.72 4.96 -2.88
CA TYR A 44 3.55 5.15 -3.73
C TYR A 44 2.29 4.48 -3.19
N GLY A 45 1.14 5.07 -3.50
CA GLY A 45 -0.18 4.52 -3.19
C GLY A 45 -0.38 4.29 -1.67
N PRO A 46 -0.79 3.08 -1.24
CA PRO A 46 -1.03 2.75 0.18
C PRO A 46 0.18 2.99 1.08
N VAL A 47 1.40 2.85 0.56
CA VAL A 47 2.59 3.06 1.38
C VAL A 47 2.84 4.55 1.63
N GLY A 48 2.60 5.40 0.63
CA GLY A 48 2.60 6.85 0.82
C GLY A 48 1.54 7.31 1.82
N LEU A 49 0.36 6.69 1.78
CA LEU A 49 -0.69 6.93 2.77
C LEU A 49 -0.22 6.57 4.19
N ILE A 50 0.35 5.37 4.38
CA ILE A 50 0.90 4.97 5.70
C ILE A 50 1.99 5.92 6.16
N VAL A 51 2.90 6.33 5.27
CA VAL A 51 3.98 7.25 5.63
C VAL A 51 3.42 8.58 6.09
N GLY A 52 2.49 9.18 5.34
CA GLY A 52 1.86 10.45 5.70
C GLY A 52 1.12 10.38 7.04
N VAL A 53 0.41 9.28 7.29
CA VAL A 53 -0.25 9.04 8.58
C VAL A 53 0.76 8.82 9.70
N GLY A 54 1.80 8.02 9.45
CA GLY A 54 2.83 7.68 10.42
C GLY A 54 3.67 8.88 10.84
N THR A 55 3.92 9.83 9.93
CA THR A 55 4.59 11.10 10.24
C THR A 55 3.66 12.13 10.87
N GLY A 56 2.35 11.91 10.84
CA GLY A 56 1.38 12.91 11.29
C GLY A 56 1.27 14.11 10.33
N VAL A 57 1.52 13.89 9.04
CA VAL A 57 1.26 14.87 7.98
C VAL A 57 -0.16 14.70 7.44
N LEU A 58 -0.66 13.46 7.45
CA LEU A 58 -1.98 13.10 6.97
C LEU A 58 -2.84 12.55 8.11
N HIS A 59 -3.97 13.19 8.36
CA HIS A 59 -4.91 12.86 9.43
C HIS A 59 -6.28 12.40 8.92
N VAL A 60 -6.68 12.82 7.74
CA VAL A 60 -8.00 12.53 7.19
C VAL A 60 -7.90 12.29 5.69
N ASN A 61 -8.66 11.31 5.19
CA ASN A 61 -8.88 11.13 3.77
C ASN A 61 -10.33 10.69 3.51
N ILE A 62 -10.77 10.85 2.25
CA ILE A 62 -12.04 10.27 1.81
C ILE A 62 -11.77 8.82 1.43
N CYS A 63 -12.30 7.89 2.21
CA CYS A 63 -12.11 6.49 1.91
C CYS A 63 -13.26 5.60 2.35
N ASP A 64 -13.44 4.51 1.61
CA ASP A 64 -14.40 3.47 1.90
C ASP A 64 -13.68 2.28 2.53
N VAL A 65 -13.73 2.19 3.85
CA VAL A 65 -13.02 1.17 4.64
C VAL A 65 -13.48 -0.25 4.33
N ASP A 66 -14.70 -0.41 3.79
CA ASP A 66 -15.27 -1.72 3.48
C ASP A 66 -14.79 -2.27 2.12
N LYS A 67 -14.06 -1.46 1.33
CA LYS A 67 -13.54 -1.91 0.04
C LYS A 67 -12.37 -2.86 0.22
N VAL A 68 -12.47 -3.99 -0.46
CA VAL A 68 -11.36 -4.95 -0.64
C VAL A 68 -10.26 -4.28 -1.44
N THR A 69 -9.04 -4.40 -0.94
CA THR A 69 -7.84 -3.89 -1.62
C THR A 69 -6.84 -5.02 -1.79
N ASP A 70 -6.35 -5.20 -3.01
CA ASP A 70 -5.41 -6.26 -3.33
C ASP A 70 -3.98 -5.79 -3.07
N MET A 71 -3.38 -6.23 -1.97
CA MET A 71 -2.02 -5.84 -1.60
C MET A 71 -1.11 -7.05 -1.45
N VAL A 72 0.08 -7.00 -2.06
CA VAL A 72 1.06 -8.07 -2.01
C VAL A 72 2.47 -7.54 -1.73
N PRO A 73 3.26 -8.20 -0.86
CA PRO A 73 4.66 -7.84 -0.64
C PRO A 73 5.52 -8.03 -1.90
N ILE A 74 6.38 -7.05 -2.22
CA ILE A 74 7.25 -7.09 -3.42
C ILE A 74 8.14 -8.34 -3.49
N ASP A 75 8.66 -8.81 -2.36
CA ASP A 75 9.53 -10.00 -2.31
C ASP A 75 8.79 -11.28 -2.70
N MET A 76 7.50 -11.36 -2.36
CA MET A 76 6.65 -12.46 -2.82
C MET A 76 6.33 -12.36 -4.31
N VAL A 77 6.17 -11.14 -4.85
CA VAL A 77 5.98 -10.92 -6.28
C VAL A 77 7.21 -11.38 -7.07
N VAL A 78 8.41 -11.05 -6.60
CA VAL A 78 9.67 -11.49 -7.23
C VAL A 78 9.79 -13.01 -7.19
N ASN A 79 9.49 -13.64 -6.06
CA ASN A 79 9.49 -15.10 -5.94
C ASN A 79 8.47 -15.77 -6.89
N ALA A 80 7.28 -15.19 -7.02
CA ALA A 80 6.27 -15.63 -7.97
C ALA A 80 6.75 -15.48 -9.43
N LEU A 81 7.43 -14.37 -9.76
CA LEU A 81 8.00 -14.14 -11.09
C LEU A 81 9.06 -15.20 -11.44
N ILE A 82 9.96 -15.51 -10.51
CA ILE A 82 10.98 -16.54 -10.71
C ILE A 82 10.33 -17.92 -10.89
N ALA A 83 9.33 -18.26 -10.06
CA ALA A 83 8.61 -19.53 -10.15
C ALA A 83 7.85 -19.69 -11.48
N THR A 84 7.25 -18.62 -11.99
CA THR A 84 6.54 -18.63 -13.28
C THR A 84 7.50 -18.73 -14.46
N ALA A 85 8.66 -18.07 -14.39
CA ALA A 85 9.72 -18.21 -15.38
C ALA A 85 10.26 -19.65 -15.44
N TRP A 86 10.51 -20.27 -14.29
CA TRP A 86 10.92 -21.68 -14.20
C TRP A 86 9.87 -22.62 -14.80
N ASN A 87 8.59 -22.44 -14.44
CA ASN A 87 7.48 -23.24 -14.97
C ASN A 87 7.36 -23.09 -16.49
N ARG A 88 7.56 -21.88 -17.02
CA ARG A 88 7.56 -21.64 -18.46
C ARG A 88 8.71 -22.36 -19.17
N ALA A 89 9.88 -22.42 -18.56
CA ALA A 89 11.05 -23.09 -19.15
C ALA A 89 10.98 -24.62 -19.03
N SER A 90 10.34 -25.15 -17.98
CA SER A 90 10.38 -26.58 -17.64
C SER A 90 9.17 -27.38 -18.14
N THR A 91 8.12 -26.72 -18.62
CA THR A 91 6.86 -27.37 -19.02
C THR A 91 6.50 -26.94 -20.44
N GLU A 92 6.10 -27.90 -21.28
CA GLU A 92 5.48 -27.56 -22.57
C GLU A 92 4.08 -27.01 -22.33
N HIS A 93 3.85 -25.79 -22.81
CA HIS A 93 2.54 -25.14 -22.76
C HIS A 93 1.99 -25.02 -24.18
N LYS A 94 0.75 -25.46 -24.39
CA LYS A 94 0.05 -25.34 -25.68
C LYS A 94 -0.21 -23.89 -26.11
N SER A 95 -0.16 -22.95 -25.16
CA SER A 95 -0.35 -21.51 -25.36
C SER A 95 0.58 -20.71 -24.44
N ILE A 96 0.58 -19.38 -24.56
CA ILE A 96 1.31 -18.49 -23.64
C ILE A 96 0.51 -18.43 -22.32
N PRO A 97 1.03 -18.96 -21.20
CA PRO A 97 0.31 -18.91 -19.93
C PRO A 97 0.34 -17.50 -19.35
N VAL A 98 -0.80 -17.05 -18.82
CA VAL A 98 -0.92 -15.78 -18.08
C VAL A 98 -1.09 -16.09 -16.60
N TYR A 99 -0.26 -15.47 -15.77
CA TYR A 99 -0.23 -15.69 -14.33
C TYR A 99 -0.63 -14.42 -13.59
N ASN A 100 -1.60 -14.54 -12.67
CA ASN A 100 -2.00 -13.46 -11.79
C ASN A 100 -1.55 -13.78 -10.36
N TYR A 101 -0.90 -12.80 -9.74
CA TYR A 101 -0.54 -12.85 -8.32
C TYR A 101 -1.44 -11.87 -7.57
N VAL A 102 -2.44 -12.38 -6.86
CA VAL A 102 -3.48 -11.58 -6.17
C VAL A 102 -3.82 -12.20 -4.82
N SER A 103 -4.25 -11.37 -3.88
CA SER A 103 -4.64 -11.78 -2.52
C SER A 103 -6.15 -12.07 -2.39
N SER A 104 -6.98 -11.32 -3.13
CA SER A 104 -8.45 -11.29 -3.03
C SER A 104 -9.14 -12.65 -3.11
N PRO A 105 -8.80 -13.57 -4.03
CA PRO A 105 -9.53 -14.84 -4.16
C PRO A 105 -9.34 -15.79 -2.98
N GLN A 106 -8.32 -15.57 -2.16
CA GLN A 106 -7.93 -16.49 -1.08
C GLN A 106 -8.19 -15.89 0.29
N LYS A 107 -7.72 -14.66 0.48
CA LYS A 107 -7.86 -13.93 1.74
C LYS A 107 -7.92 -12.44 1.44
N PRO A 108 -9.10 -11.94 1.02
CA PRO A 108 -9.26 -10.52 0.77
C PRO A 108 -9.00 -9.77 2.08
N ILE A 109 -8.30 -8.65 1.98
CA ILE A 109 -8.17 -7.67 3.06
C ILE A 109 -8.95 -6.43 2.64
N ASN A 110 -9.81 -5.93 3.51
CA ASN A 110 -10.44 -4.64 3.29
C ASN A 110 -9.55 -3.50 3.82
N LEU A 111 -9.83 -2.28 3.37
CA LEU A 111 -9.02 -1.14 3.76
C LEU A 111 -9.09 -0.83 5.26
N GLY A 112 -10.22 -1.10 5.92
CA GLY A 112 -10.39 -0.97 7.36
C GLY A 112 -9.47 -1.90 8.15
N GLU A 113 -9.39 -3.18 7.77
CA GLU A 113 -8.47 -4.15 8.36
C GLU A 113 -7.01 -3.73 8.14
N PHE A 114 -6.68 -3.28 6.93
CA PHE A 114 -5.35 -2.77 6.62
C PHE A 114 -4.97 -1.58 7.51
N GLN A 115 -5.90 -0.64 7.71
CA GLN A 115 -5.71 0.49 8.61
C GLN A 115 -5.53 0.03 10.07
N GLU A 116 -6.36 -0.89 10.54
CA GLU A 116 -6.26 -1.41 11.91
C GLU A 116 -4.90 -2.06 12.16
N TYR A 117 -4.43 -2.90 11.24
CA TYR A 117 -3.09 -3.49 11.32
C TYR A 117 -2.00 -2.41 11.27
N SER A 118 -2.13 -1.43 10.37
CA SER A 118 -1.17 -0.34 10.25
C SER A 118 -1.07 0.49 11.53
N GLN A 119 -2.21 0.79 12.18
CA GLN A 119 -2.23 1.49 13.46
C GLN A 119 -1.61 0.64 14.57
N ARG A 120 -2.03 -0.61 14.69
CA ARG A 120 -1.61 -1.51 15.77
C ARG A 120 -0.10 -1.79 15.74
N TYR A 121 0.45 -2.06 14.56
CA TYR A 121 1.87 -2.38 14.41
C TYR A 121 2.73 -1.14 14.15
N GLY A 122 2.18 -0.10 13.51
CA GLY A 122 2.90 1.15 13.24
C GLY A 122 3.24 1.92 14.50
N LEU A 123 2.38 1.91 15.52
CA LEU A 123 2.66 2.53 16.81
C LEU A 123 3.84 1.87 17.56
N CYS A 124 4.18 0.62 17.27
CA CYS A 124 5.36 -0.04 17.82
C CYS A 124 6.67 0.44 17.17
N TRP A 125 6.58 1.08 16.01
CA TRP A 125 7.72 1.54 15.20
C TRP A 125 7.51 2.99 14.73
N PRO A 126 7.43 3.96 15.66
CA PRO A 126 7.17 5.34 15.30
C PRO A 126 8.32 5.91 14.46
N THR A 127 7.99 6.78 13.52
CA THR A 127 8.99 7.48 12.70
C THR A 127 9.68 8.59 13.49
N ILE A 128 11.00 8.69 13.34
CA ILE A 128 11.79 9.80 13.90
C ILE A 128 11.45 11.16 13.30
N ARG A 129 10.73 11.17 12.17
CA ARG A 129 10.25 12.38 11.47
C ARG A 129 8.80 12.72 11.81
N ALA A 130 8.27 12.20 12.91
CA ALA A 130 6.91 12.49 13.32
C ALA A 130 6.80 13.95 13.74
N ILE A 131 5.92 14.70 13.08
CA ILE A 131 5.57 16.08 13.43
C ILE A 131 4.30 16.13 14.28
N TRP A 132 3.44 15.12 14.15
CA TRP A 132 2.22 14.95 14.92
C TRP A 132 2.07 13.49 15.34
N TYR A 133 1.52 13.26 16.54
CA TYR A 133 1.08 11.93 16.98
C TYR A 133 0.17 11.27 15.93
N TYR A 134 0.37 9.95 15.74
CA TYR A 134 -0.44 9.13 14.86
C TYR A 134 -1.93 9.34 15.14
N SER A 135 -2.63 9.92 14.17
CA SER A 135 -4.08 10.06 14.20
C SER A 135 -4.60 10.00 12.78
N TYR A 136 -5.59 9.15 12.55
CA TYR A 136 -6.13 8.91 11.22
C TYR A 136 -7.62 8.59 11.29
N LEU A 137 -8.41 9.45 10.66
CA LEU A 137 -9.87 9.46 10.69
C LEU A 137 -10.41 9.41 9.26
N PRO A 138 -10.47 8.22 8.62
CA PRO A 138 -11.07 8.10 7.30
C PRO A 138 -12.56 8.43 7.36
N THR A 139 -13.09 9.05 6.31
CA THR A 139 -14.52 9.35 6.21
C THR A 139 -15.06 9.11 4.81
N LYS A 140 -16.34 8.71 4.72
CA LYS A 140 -17.06 8.63 3.44
C LYS A 140 -17.74 9.96 3.08
N SER A 141 -17.90 10.87 4.05
CA SER A 141 -18.61 12.13 3.86
C SER A 141 -17.67 13.27 3.48
N LYS A 142 -17.92 13.90 2.33
CA LYS A 142 -17.17 15.07 1.86
C LYS A 142 -17.28 16.28 2.80
N LEU A 143 -18.42 16.44 3.46
CA LEU A 143 -18.64 17.54 4.40
C LEU A 143 -17.78 17.37 5.66
N VAL A 144 -17.79 16.16 6.22
CA VAL A 144 -16.95 15.82 7.38
C VAL A 144 -15.48 15.93 7.01
N TYR A 145 -15.10 15.42 5.83
CA TYR A 145 -13.75 15.58 5.29
C TYR A 145 -13.34 17.05 5.22
N PHE A 146 -14.17 17.92 4.66
CA PHE A 146 -13.87 19.34 4.52
C PHE A 146 -13.55 20.02 5.86
N PHE A 147 -14.38 19.77 6.89
CA PHE A 147 -14.12 20.34 8.21
C PHE A 147 -12.86 19.73 8.86
N LEU A 148 -12.68 18.42 8.80
CA LEU A 148 -11.49 17.77 9.35
C LEU A 148 -10.21 18.23 8.64
N ASP A 149 -10.24 18.35 7.31
CA ASP A 149 -9.11 18.82 6.50
C ASP A 149 -8.74 20.27 6.84
N LEU A 150 -9.75 21.13 7.00
CA LEU A 150 -9.56 22.50 7.44
C LEU A 150 -8.85 22.59 8.80
N PHE A 151 -9.30 21.82 9.80
CA PHE A 151 -8.78 21.90 11.16
C PHE A 151 -7.52 21.08 11.42
N LEU A 152 -7.29 19.98 10.67
CA LEU A 152 -6.18 19.06 10.92
C LEU A 152 -5.04 19.20 9.90
N HIS A 153 -5.28 19.78 8.71
CA HIS A 153 -4.22 20.03 7.74
C HIS A 153 -4.03 21.52 7.48
N LEU A 154 -5.08 22.23 7.04
CA LEU A 154 -4.92 23.59 6.53
C LEU A 154 -4.53 24.59 7.63
N ILE A 155 -5.30 24.66 8.72
CA ILE A 155 -5.03 25.59 9.82
C ILE A 155 -3.67 25.29 10.49
N PRO A 156 -3.35 24.04 10.88
CA PRO A 156 -2.05 23.72 11.47
C PRO A 156 -0.89 23.98 10.51
N GLY A 157 -1.05 23.66 9.22
CA GLY A 157 -0.06 23.96 8.18
C GLY A 157 0.22 25.46 8.07
N MET A 158 -0.82 26.28 7.96
CA MET A 158 -0.65 27.74 7.92
C MET A 158 0.05 28.30 9.17
N VAL A 159 -0.24 27.75 10.35
CA VAL A 159 0.43 28.16 11.60
C VAL A 159 1.91 27.78 11.57
N LEU A 160 2.23 26.54 11.19
CA LEU A 160 3.61 26.07 11.07
C LEU A 160 4.40 26.89 10.04
N ASP A 161 3.85 27.10 8.84
CA ASP A 161 4.48 27.90 7.78
C ASP A 161 4.73 29.34 8.24
N SER A 162 3.75 29.94 8.94
CA SER A 162 3.90 31.29 9.50
C SER A 162 5.05 31.35 10.52
N LEU A 163 5.16 30.36 11.40
CA LEU A 163 6.26 30.28 12.37
C LEU A 163 7.62 30.07 11.70
N LEU A 164 7.69 29.28 10.64
CA LEU A 164 8.91 29.07 9.85
C LEU A 164 9.37 30.37 9.20
N VAL A 165 8.45 31.10 8.56
CA VAL A 165 8.72 32.41 7.94
C VAL A 165 9.18 33.43 8.97
N LEU A 166 8.53 33.50 10.14
CA LEU A 166 8.93 34.40 11.24
C LEU A 166 10.34 34.09 11.76
N ASN A 167 10.79 32.84 11.67
CA ASN A 167 12.15 32.43 12.03
C ASN A 167 13.16 32.57 10.88
N GLY A 168 12.78 33.23 9.78
CA GLY A 168 13.63 33.41 8.60
C GLY A 168 13.86 32.14 7.79
N GLN A 169 13.10 31.08 8.06
CA GLN A 169 13.11 29.86 7.28
C GLN A 169 12.15 29.98 6.10
N LYS A 170 12.32 29.11 5.10
CA LYS A 170 11.33 29.01 4.03
C LYS A 170 10.08 28.30 4.59
N PRO A 171 8.88 28.73 4.18
CA PRO A 171 7.66 27.96 4.43
C PRO A 171 7.77 26.61 3.73
#